data_AF-A0A372QEF5-F1
#
_entry.id   AF-A0A372QEF5-F1
#
_cell.length_a   1.000
_cell.length_b   1.000
_cell.length_c   1.000
_cell.angle_alpha   90.00
_cell.angle_beta   90.00
_cell.angle_gamma   90.00
#
_symmetry.space_group_name_H-M   'P 1'
#
loop_
_entity.id
_entity.type
_entity.pdbx_description
1 polymer ?
#
loop_
_entity_poly.entity_id
_entity_poly.type
_entity_poly.pdbx_seq_one_letter_code
_entity_poly.pdbx_strand_id
1 'polypeptide(L)'
;MVLEELILNVNEKRHILITHDKSTFYANDRKKTFWGPVGHQPLQKKGAGLSLHISDFLTEVDRCLKTEENEDGWWKTDDLIKQITEKAIPIFEELHPGDVDVFAFDNATSHAAYAEDALIAS
;
A
#
# COMPACT_ATOMS: atom_id res chain seq x y z
N MET A 1 19.45 8.77 -8.70
CA MET A 1 19.62 9.58 -7.48
C MET A 1 20.73 8.92 -6.69
N VAL A 2 21.83 9.64 -6.46
CA VAL A 2 22.84 9.20 -5.50
C VAL A 2 22.34 9.70 -4.16
N LEU A 3 21.97 8.78 -3.25
CA LEU A 3 21.66 9.15 -1.88
C LEU A 3 22.99 9.52 -1.23
N GLU A 4 23.19 10.81 -0.92
CA GLU A 4 24.30 11.22 -0.07
C GLU A 4 24.10 10.59 1.31
N GLU A 5 25.15 9.98 1.86
CA GLU A 5 25.10 9.47 3.24
C GLU A 5 24.93 10.66 4.19
N LEU A 6 23.79 10.69 4.88
CA LEU A 6 23.50 11.73 5.87
C LEU A 6 24.48 11.60 7.04
N ILE A 7 25.30 12.63 7.24
CA ILE A 7 26.15 12.76 8.42
C ILE A 7 25.25 13.19 9.58
N LEU A 8 24.87 12.24 10.43
CA LEU A 8 24.07 12.47 11.63
C LEU A 8 24.97 12.72 12.85
N ASN A 9 24.48 13.51 13.81
CA ASN A 9 25.17 13.68 15.08
C ASN A 9 25.13 12.37 15.90
N VAL A 10 26.05 12.22 16.88
CA VAL A 10 26.24 10.99 17.69
C VAL A 10 24.98 10.47 18.42
N ASN A 11 23.91 11.29 18.52
CA ASN A 11 22.64 10.92 19.15
C ASN A 11 21.43 11.02 18.21
N GLU A 12 21.64 11.29 16.92
CA GLU A 12 20.57 11.40 15.94
C GLU A 12 20.40 10.10 15.18
N LYS A 13 19.15 9.70 14.95
CA LYS A 13 18.80 8.56 14.09
C LYS A 13 18.19 9.07 12.81
N ARG A 14 18.46 8.38 11.69
CA ARG A 14 17.77 8.67 10.44
C ARG A 14 16.32 8.26 10.57
N HIS A 15 15.41 9.13 10.15
CA HIS A 15 13.99 8.80 10.06
C HIS A 15 13.67 8.53 8.60
N ILE A 16 13.02 7.40 8.32
CA ILE A 16 12.63 7.01 6.97
C ILE A 16 11.11 7.00 6.91
N LEU A 17 10.56 7.84 6.02
CA LEU A 17 9.13 7.87 5.75
C LEU A 17 8.73 6.61 4.98
N ILE A 18 7.72 5.91 5.49
CA ILE A 18 7.08 4.77 4.86
C ILE A 18 5.63 5.17 4.55
N THR A 19 5.30 5.29 3.28
CA THR A 19 3.93 5.61 2.84
C THR A 19 3.18 4.34 2.50
N HIS A 20 1.90 4.28 2.85
CA HIS A 20 1.02 3.15 2.54
C HIS A 20 -0.20 3.61 1.75
N ASP A 21 -0.59 2.83 0.75
CA ASP A 21 -1.85 3.02 0.03
C ASP A 21 -2.40 1.67 -0.49
N LYS A 22 -3.69 1.67 -0.84
CA LYS A 22 -4.41 0.52 -1.38
C LYS A 22 -4.96 0.86 -2.75
N SER A 23 -4.77 -0.04 -3.72
CA SER A 23 -5.30 0.09 -5.07
C SER A 23 -6.08 -1.14 -5.48
N THR A 24 -7.18 -0.97 -6.20
CA THR A 24 -7.96 -2.07 -6.77
C THR A 24 -7.91 -2.02 -8.29
N PHE A 25 -7.57 -3.15 -8.90
CA PHE A 25 -7.54 -3.33 -10.35
C PHE A 25 -8.60 -4.34 -10.76
N TYR A 26 -9.30 -4.10 -11.87
CA TYR A 26 -10.33 -5.02 -12.35
C TYR A 26 -9.95 -5.67 -13.68
N ALA A 27 -10.34 -6.93 -13.87
CA ALA A 27 -10.06 -7.71 -15.09
C ALA A 27 -10.62 -7.07 -16.38
N ASN A 28 -11.62 -6.20 -16.26
CA ASN A 28 -12.22 -5.47 -17.36
C ASN A 28 -11.85 -3.97 -17.39
N ASP A 29 -10.82 -3.51 -16.67
CA ASP A 29 -10.28 -2.13 -16.75
C ASP A 29 -9.52 -1.82 -18.07
N ARG A 30 -9.91 -2.50 -19.14
CA ARG A 30 -9.30 -2.41 -20.46
C ARG A 30 -9.55 -1.02 -21.06
N LYS A 31 -8.74 -0.65 -22.05
CA LYS A 31 -8.92 0.59 -22.82
C LYS A 31 -10.35 0.65 -23.39
N LYS A 32 -11.06 1.74 -23.08
CA LYS A 32 -12.42 2.03 -23.56
C LYS A 32 -12.43 2.56 -25.00
N THR A 33 -11.26 2.99 -25.49
CA THR A 33 -11.05 3.44 -26.87
C THR A 33 -10.30 2.39 -27.66
N PHE A 34 -10.71 2.20 -28.91
CA PHE A 34 -10.08 1.26 -29.84
C PHE A 34 -10.13 1.88 -31.25
N TRP A 35 -9.19 1.47 -32.10
CA TRP A 35 -9.21 1.81 -33.52
C TRP A 35 -9.87 0.65 -34.27
N GLY A 36 -10.88 0.95 -35.09
CA GLY A 36 -11.60 -0.05 -35.86
C GLY A 36 -12.34 0.53 -37.06
N PRO A 37 -12.88 -0.34 -37.93
CA PRO A 37 -13.65 0.09 -39.10
C PRO A 37 -14.86 0.96 -38.70
N VAL A 38 -15.26 1.86 -39.60
CA VAL A 38 -16.47 2.67 -39.41
C VAL A 38 -17.67 1.75 -39.19
N GLY A 39 -18.41 1.99 -38.09
CA GLY A 39 -19.57 1.19 -37.71
C GLY A 39 -19.26 -0.07 -36.90
N HIS A 40 -17.99 -0.41 -36.65
CA HIS A 40 -17.64 -1.52 -35.76
C HIS A 40 -17.86 -1.14 -34.29
N GLN A 41 -18.62 -1.96 -33.57
CA GLN A 41 -18.82 -1.83 -32.13
C GLN A 41 -18.28 -3.09 -31.43
N PRO A 42 -17.14 -3.02 -30.73
CA PRO A 42 -16.62 -4.14 -29.97
C PRO A 42 -17.49 -4.38 -28.74
N LEU A 43 -17.88 -5.64 -28.57
CA LEU A 43 -18.63 -6.08 -27.41
C LEU A 43 -17.67 -6.22 -26.22
N GLN A 44 -17.92 -5.44 -25.18
CA GLN A 44 -17.22 -5.57 -23.90
C GLN A 44 -18.08 -6.38 -22.93
N LYS A 45 -17.43 -7.22 -22.11
CA LYS A 45 -18.12 -7.89 -21.00
C LYS A 45 -18.68 -6.81 -20.08
N LYS A 46 -19.95 -6.96 -19.69
CA LYS A 46 -20.61 -6.04 -18.76
C LYS A 46 -20.04 -6.23 -17.35
N GLY A 47 -19.75 -5.13 -16.66
CA GLY A 47 -19.21 -5.11 -15.29
C GLY A 47 -17.68 -5.13 -15.22
N ALA A 48 -17.14 -4.88 -14.04
CA ALA A 48 -15.69 -4.76 -13.82
C ALA A 48 -14.94 -6.12 -13.93
N GLY A 49 -15.64 -7.23 -13.72
CA GLY A 49 -15.01 -8.55 -13.67
C GLY A 49 -14.35 -8.81 -12.31
N LEU A 50 -13.39 -9.73 -12.26
CA LEU A 50 -12.63 -10.05 -11.05
C LEU A 50 -11.80 -8.84 -10.62
N SER A 51 -11.73 -8.57 -9.32
CA SER A 51 -10.90 -7.53 -8.73
C SER A 51 -9.62 -8.13 -8.15
N LEU A 52 -8.52 -7.43 -8.31
CA LEU A 52 -7.26 -7.63 -7.60
C LEU A 52 -7.05 -6.44 -6.67
N HIS A 53 -7.06 -6.70 -5.37
CA HIS A 53 -6.78 -5.67 -4.37
C HIS A 53 -5.31 -5.74 -3.98
N ILE A 54 -4.59 -4.65 -4.19
CA ILE A 54 -3.17 -4.52 -3.90
C ILE A 54 -2.99 -3.55 -2.72
N SER A 55 -2.20 -3.96 -1.74
CA SER A 55 -1.78 -3.15 -0.58
C SER A 55 -0.27 -3.08 -0.56
N ASP A 56 0.30 -1.87 -0.55
CA ASP A 56 1.76 -1.70 -0.66
C ASP A 56 2.32 -0.64 0.30
N PHE A 57 3.53 -0.90 0.79
CA PHE A 57 4.34 0.03 1.57
C PHE A 57 5.52 0.50 0.72
N LEU A 58 5.67 1.81 0.60
CA LEU A 58 6.72 2.44 -0.20
C LEU A 58 7.66 3.26 0.69
N THR A 59 8.95 3.26 0.36
CA THR A 59 9.96 4.10 1.01
C THR A 59 10.67 4.94 -0.05
N GLU A 60 11.19 6.12 0.34
CA GLU A 60 11.96 6.96 -0.58
C GLU A 60 13.29 6.31 -1.02
N VAL A 61 13.79 5.38 -0.21
CA VAL A 61 15.10 4.73 -0.38
C VAL A 61 14.99 3.51 -1.30
N ASP A 62 14.05 2.61 -1.01
CA ASP A 62 13.95 1.28 -1.66
C ASP A 62 12.82 1.23 -2.70
N ARG A 63 12.00 2.28 -2.77
CA ARG A 63 10.72 2.38 -3.49
C ARG A 63 9.65 1.45 -2.93
N CYS A 64 9.83 0.13 -2.97
CA CYS A 64 8.83 -0.82 -2.49
C CYS A 64 9.41 -1.65 -1.35
N LEU A 65 8.77 -1.54 -0.19
CA LEU A 65 9.08 -2.32 0.99
C LEU A 65 8.34 -3.66 0.95
N LYS A 66 7.01 -3.61 0.71
CA LYS A 66 6.20 -4.83 0.65
C LYS A 66 4.84 -4.66 -0.02
N THR A 67 4.67 -5.36 -1.13
CA THR A 67 3.38 -5.58 -1.79
C THR A 67 2.70 -6.87 -1.31
N GLU A 68 1.39 -6.80 -1.09
CA GLU A 68 0.49 -7.95 -0.95
C GLU A 68 -0.73 -7.83 -1.85
N GLU A 69 -1.21 -8.98 -2.30
CA GLU A 69 -2.31 -9.13 -3.26
C GLU A 69 -3.40 -10.00 -2.65
N ASN A 70 -4.65 -9.61 -2.84
CA ASN A 70 -5.81 -10.41 -2.46
C ASN A 70 -6.81 -10.46 -3.62
N GLU A 71 -7.11 -11.69 -4.05
CA GLU A 71 -8.00 -12.00 -5.18
C GLU A 71 -9.46 -12.18 -4.75
N ASP A 72 -9.72 -12.42 -3.45
CA ASP A 72 -11.00 -12.99 -2.96
C ASP A 72 -11.73 -12.15 -1.90
N GLY A 73 -11.32 -10.90 -1.64
CA GLY A 73 -12.01 -10.08 -0.64
C GLY A 73 -11.63 -8.61 -0.51
N TRP A 74 -12.39 -7.92 0.35
CA TRP A 74 -12.08 -6.56 0.82
C TRP A 74 -10.95 -6.61 1.85
N TRP A 75 -10.00 -5.69 1.75
CA TRP A 75 -8.90 -5.54 2.71
C TRP A 75 -9.43 -4.97 4.03
N LYS A 76 -9.30 -5.71 5.13
CA LYS A 76 -9.77 -5.29 6.45
C LYS A 76 -8.64 -4.66 7.27
N THR A 77 -9.01 -4.08 8.41
CA THR A 77 -8.05 -3.59 9.40
C THR A 77 -7.15 -4.71 9.90
N ASP A 78 -7.68 -5.91 10.15
CA ASP A 78 -6.87 -7.06 10.59
C ASP A 78 -5.79 -7.45 9.58
N ASP A 79 -6.11 -7.38 8.29
CA ASP A 79 -5.17 -7.67 7.21
C ASP A 79 -4.06 -6.61 7.17
N LEU A 80 -4.41 -5.33 7.37
CA LEU A 80 -3.44 -4.25 7.49
C LEU A 80 -2.52 -4.44 8.71
N ILE A 81 -3.08 -4.76 9.88
CA ILE A 81 -2.29 -4.98 11.10
C ILE A 81 -1.29 -6.11 10.87
N LYS A 82 -1.73 -7.25 10.31
CA LYS A 82 -0.85 -8.37 9.97
C LYS A 82 0.24 -7.98 8.97
N GLN A 83 -0.11 -7.25 7.92
CA GLN A 83 0.86 -6.80 6.93
C GLN A 83 1.94 -5.91 7.57
N ILE A 84 1.56 -5.01 8.49
CA ILE A 84 2.51 -4.16 9.20
C ILE A 84 3.41 -4.99 10.12
N THR A 85 2.82 -5.79 11.00
CA THR A 85 3.54 -6.48 12.09
C THR A 85 4.35 -7.67 11.61
N GLU A 86 3.84 -8.44 10.65
CA GLU A 86 4.48 -9.68 10.18
C GLU A 86 5.39 -9.46 8.97
N LYS A 87 5.27 -8.32 8.26
CA LYS A 87 6.05 -8.05 7.04
C LYS A 87 6.78 -6.72 7.07
N ALA A 88 6.07 -5.59 7.13
CA ALA A 88 6.66 -4.28 6.90
C ALA A 88 7.75 -3.94 7.93
N ILE A 89 7.46 -4.12 9.23
CA ILE A 89 8.42 -3.86 10.31
C ILE A 89 9.63 -4.81 10.22
N PRO A 90 9.48 -6.15 10.13
CA PRO A 90 10.63 -7.04 9.99
C PRO A 90 11.54 -6.72 8.80
N ILE A 91 10.94 -6.40 7.64
CA ILE A 91 11.69 -6.03 6.43
C ILE A 91 12.44 -4.71 6.65
N PHE A 92 11.79 -3.73 7.29
CA PHE A 92 12.43 -2.44 7.58
C PHE A 92 13.61 -2.59 8.54
N GLU A 93 13.44 -3.35 9.64
CA GLU A 93 14.50 -3.59 10.63
C GLU A 93 15.72 -4.30 10.02
N GLU A 94 15.51 -5.19 9.04
CA GLU A 94 16.57 -5.87 8.30
C GLU A 94 17.29 -4.92 7.32
N LEU A 95 16.54 -4.10 6.58
CA LEU A 95 17.10 -3.20 5.56
C LEU A 95 17.76 -1.94 6.15
N HIS A 96 17.23 -1.41 7.25
CA HIS A 96 17.64 -0.13 7.85
C HIS A 96 17.94 -0.28 9.35
N PRO A 97 18.95 -1.07 9.73
CA PRO A 97 19.25 -1.34 11.13
C PRO A 97 19.65 -0.05 11.87
N GLY A 98 18.93 0.27 12.95
CA GLY A 98 19.20 1.42 13.81
C GLY A 98 18.49 2.72 13.41
N ASP A 99 17.86 2.74 12.23
CA ASP A 99 17.01 3.85 11.79
C ASP A 99 15.62 3.77 12.43
N VAL A 100 14.84 4.84 12.24
CA VAL A 100 13.46 4.95 12.75
C VAL A 100 12.51 4.96 11.56
N ASP A 101 11.57 4.04 11.57
CA ASP A 101 10.43 4.00 10.67
C ASP A 101 9.38 5.05 11.05
N VAL A 102 8.89 5.80 10.06
CA VAL A 102 7.79 6.74 10.21
C VAL A 102 6.69 6.36 9.23
N PHE A 103 5.66 5.69 9.71
CA PHE A 103 4.53 5.30 8.85
C PHE A 103 3.55 6.45 8.63
N ALA A 104 3.19 6.66 7.37
CA ALA A 104 2.14 7.57 6.94
C ALA A 104 1.03 6.81 6.22
N PHE A 105 -0.19 6.98 6.71
CA PHE A 105 -1.42 6.41 6.16
C PHE A 105 -2.38 7.53 5.75
N ASP A 106 -3.31 7.21 4.85
CA ASP A 106 -4.45 8.08 4.59
C ASP A 106 -5.52 7.94 5.69
N ASN A 107 -6.62 8.68 5.54
CA ASN A 107 -7.73 8.66 6.50
C ASN A 107 -8.85 7.66 6.11
N ALA A 108 -8.56 6.60 5.35
CA ALA A 108 -9.58 5.61 5.05
C ALA A 108 -10.05 4.92 6.34
N THR A 109 -11.31 4.50 6.37
CA THR A 109 -11.97 3.98 7.59
C THR A 109 -11.22 2.79 8.21
N SER A 110 -10.53 1.99 7.40
CA SER A 110 -9.70 0.89 7.89
C SER A 110 -8.48 1.34 8.71
N HIS A 111 -7.95 2.54 8.45
CA HIS A 111 -6.82 3.13 9.17
C HIS A 111 -7.26 3.86 10.46
N ALA A 112 -8.53 4.25 10.54
CA ALA A 112 -9.12 4.90 11.72
C ALA A 112 -9.86 3.93 12.65
N ALA A 113 -9.66 2.62 12.46
CA ALA A 113 -10.32 1.61 13.27
C ALA A 113 -9.82 1.65 14.72
N TYR A 114 -10.75 1.60 15.67
CA TYR A 114 -10.42 1.46 17.08
C TYR A 114 -9.97 0.02 17.39
N ALA A 115 -9.10 -0.12 18.38
CA ALA A 115 -8.81 -1.43 18.96
C ALA A 115 -10.09 -2.04 19.56
N GLU A 116 -10.17 -3.38 19.60
CA GLU A 116 -11.35 -4.09 20.13
C GLU A 116 -11.64 -3.73 21.61
N ASP A 117 -10.62 -3.38 22.37
CA ASP A 117 -10.67 -2.99 23.77
C ASP A 117 -10.67 -1.46 24.00
N ALA A 118 -10.81 -0.68 22.93
CA ALA A 118 -10.80 0.77 23.04
C ALA A 118 -12.03 1.28 23.81
N LEU A 119 -11.79 2.08 24.86
CA LEU A 119 -12.85 2.81 25.54
C LEU A 119 -13.31 3.99 24.67
N ILE A 120 -14.55 3.92 24.18
CA ILE A 120 -15.19 5.02 23.47
C ILE A 120 -16.08 5.77 24.45
N ALA A 121 -15.63 6.92 24.93
CA ALA A 121 -16.41 7.83 25.77
C ALA A 121 -17.06 8.91 24.89
N SER A 122 -18.35 9.18 25.13
CA SER A 122 -19.15 10.21 24.44
C SER A 122 -19.47 11.40 25.33
#